data_AF-A0AAU9RXY7-F1
#
_entry.id   AF-A0AAU9RXY7-F1
#
_cell.length_a   1.000
_cell.length_b   1.000
_cell.length_c   1.000
_cell.angle_alpha   90.00
_cell.angle_beta   90.00
_cell.angle_gamma   90.00
#
_symmetry.space_group_name_H-M   'P 1'
#
loop_
_entity.id
_entity.type
_entity.pdbx_description
1 polymer ?
#
loop_
_entity_poly.entity_id
_entity_poly.type
_entity_poly.pdbx_seq_one_letter_code
_entity_poly.pdbx_strand_id
1 'polypeptide(L)'
;MPRVRVSVEGYNTLLPEEDIEKALTDHFTSCGEVFNVTFSQGRVGRAFIILRGDGSNEKALQLNGSDAGGWNVLVKVTPEDDEETQRYAATLHRETYYDTRLLMYILSIKTEKIRRCYLMEVKWED
;
A
#
# COMPACT_ATOMS: atom_id res chain seq x y z
N MET A 1 -14.29 -22.20 -5.48
CA MET A 1 -13.07 -22.39 -4.67
C MET A 1 -13.02 -21.29 -3.64
N PRO A 2 -12.93 -21.62 -2.34
CA PRO A 2 -12.82 -20.63 -1.29
C PRO A 2 -11.56 -19.77 -1.46
N ARG A 3 -11.65 -18.51 -1.04
CA ARG A 3 -10.57 -17.53 -1.08
C ARG A 3 -10.44 -16.86 0.28
N VAL A 4 -9.22 -16.49 0.63
CA VAL A 4 -8.92 -15.74 1.86
C VAL A 4 -7.88 -14.67 1.56
N ARG A 5 -8.08 -13.49 2.14
CA ARG A 5 -7.09 -12.42 2.13
C ARG A 5 -6.33 -12.38 3.45
N VAL A 6 -5.02 -12.31 3.32
CA VAL A 6 -4.09 -12.31 4.43
C VAL A 6 -3.27 -11.03 4.37
N SER A 7 -3.25 -10.28 5.46
CA SER A 7 -2.29 -9.19 5.69
C SER A 7 -1.02 -9.79 6.27
N VAL A 8 0.12 -9.41 5.70
CA VAL A 8 1.46 -9.79 6.16
C VAL A 8 2.27 -8.55 6.50
N GLU A 9 2.91 -8.56 7.66
CA GLU A 9 3.85 -7.53 8.13
C GLU A 9 5.16 -8.21 8.59
N GLY A 10 6.19 -7.42 8.88
CA GLY A 10 7.44 -7.92 9.47
C GLY A 10 8.56 -8.26 8.48
N TYR A 11 8.32 -8.14 7.18
CA TYR A 11 9.36 -8.30 6.16
C TYR A 11 10.36 -7.15 6.17
N ASN A 12 11.59 -7.42 5.71
CA ASN A 12 12.64 -6.42 5.62
C ASN A 12 12.37 -5.44 4.46
N THR A 13 11.93 -4.23 4.78
CA THR A 13 11.60 -3.18 3.79
C THR A 13 12.83 -2.59 3.09
N LEU A 14 14.04 -3.00 3.47
CA LEU A 14 15.27 -2.60 2.79
C LEU A 14 15.57 -3.48 1.56
N LEU A 15 14.83 -4.59 1.39
CA LEU A 15 14.97 -5.47 0.25
C LEU A 15 14.13 -4.99 -0.94
N PRO A 16 14.54 -5.34 -2.17
CA PRO A 16 13.72 -5.14 -3.37
C PRO A 16 12.33 -5.78 -3.21
N GLU A 17 11.31 -5.12 -3.77
CA GLU A 17 9.92 -5.61 -3.72
C GLU A 17 9.79 -7.00 -4.34
N GLU A 18 10.52 -7.27 -5.43
CA GLU A 18 10.57 -8.57 -6.11
C GLU A 18 11.09 -9.69 -5.19
N ASP A 19 12.12 -9.41 -4.39
CA ASP A 19 12.69 -10.39 -3.46
C ASP A 19 11.71 -10.69 -2.33
N ILE A 20 11.00 -9.67 -1.85
CA ILE A 20 9.97 -9.82 -0.82
C ILE A 20 8.77 -10.59 -1.39
N GLU A 21 8.31 -10.26 -2.60
CA GLU A 21 7.20 -10.94 -3.28
C GLU A 21 7.51 -12.42 -3.47
N LYS A 22 8.73 -12.73 -3.92
CA LYS A 22 9.18 -14.11 -4.09
C LYS A 22 9.20 -14.86 -2.75
N ALA A 23 9.77 -14.26 -1.70
CA ALA A 23 9.83 -14.87 -0.37
C ALA A 23 8.42 -15.14 0.19
N LEU A 24 7.50 -14.18 0.04
CA LEU A 24 6.10 -14.35 0.46
C LEU A 24 5.40 -15.43 -0.37
N THR A 25 5.58 -15.42 -1.69
CA THR A 25 4.98 -16.44 -2.57
C THR A 25 5.44 -17.83 -2.16
N ASP A 26 6.75 -18.04 -2.07
CA ASP A 26 7.35 -19.32 -1.71
C ASP A 26 6.84 -19.81 -0.34
N HIS A 27 6.82 -18.92 0.66
CA HIS A 27 6.40 -19.24 2.02
C HIS A 27 4.93 -19.68 2.12
N PHE A 28 4.05 -19.01 1.38
CA PHE A 28 2.60 -19.25 1.45
C PHE A 28 2.07 -20.29 0.46
N THR A 29 2.89 -20.81 -0.46
CA THR A 29 2.48 -21.87 -1.41
C THR A 29 1.92 -23.13 -0.72
N SER A 30 2.40 -23.45 0.49
CA SER A 30 1.89 -24.58 1.28
C SER A 30 0.47 -24.36 1.82
N CYS A 31 0.03 -23.10 1.94
CA CYS A 31 -1.30 -22.73 2.40
C CYS A 31 -2.36 -22.83 1.31
N GLY A 32 -1.97 -22.74 0.04
CA GLY A 32 -2.86 -22.78 -1.11
C GLY A 32 -2.22 -22.15 -2.35
N GLU A 33 -3.02 -21.98 -3.40
CA GLU A 33 -2.61 -21.21 -4.58
C GLU A 33 -2.49 -19.73 -4.20
N VAL A 34 -1.28 -19.17 -4.32
CA VAL A 34 -1.04 -17.73 -4.19
C VAL A 34 -1.52 -17.05 -5.47
N PHE A 35 -2.68 -16.39 -5.39
CA PHE A 35 -3.29 -15.75 -6.56
C PHE A 35 -2.74 -14.33 -6.82
N ASN A 36 -2.46 -13.58 -5.75
CA ASN A 36 -1.96 -12.21 -5.86
C ASN A 36 -1.21 -11.80 -4.59
N VAL A 37 -0.15 -11.01 -4.76
CA VAL A 37 0.57 -10.32 -3.69
C VAL A 37 0.51 -8.82 -4.00
N THR A 38 0.12 -8.00 -3.03
CA THR A 38 -0.02 -6.54 -3.23
C THR A 38 0.56 -5.79 -2.06
N PHE A 39 1.46 -4.85 -2.33
CA PHE A 39 2.10 -4.02 -1.32
C PHE A 39 1.24 -2.79 -1.00
N SER A 40 1.13 -2.49 0.29
CA SER A 40 0.30 -1.37 0.77
C SER A 40 0.97 -0.03 0.49
N GLN A 41 0.38 0.78 -0.39
CA GLN A 41 0.89 2.13 -0.70
C GLN A 41 0.78 3.12 0.47
N GLY A 42 -0.17 2.91 1.39
CA GLY A 42 -0.42 3.82 2.53
C GLY A 42 0.26 3.41 3.84
N ARG A 43 0.86 2.22 3.92
CA ARG A 43 1.50 1.70 5.12
C ARG A 43 2.72 0.86 4.74
N VAL A 44 3.90 1.45 4.97
CA VAL A 44 5.20 0.78 4.76
C VAL A 44 5.26 -0.49 5.62
N GLY A 45 5.79 -1.58 5.06
CA GLY A 45 5.97 -2.84 5.78
C GLY A 45 4.71 -3.70 5.89
N ARG A 46 3.68 -3.42 5.08
CA ARG A 46 2.49 -4.26 4.95
C ARG A 46 2.28 -4.73 3.51
N ALA A 47 1.97 -6.01 3.35
CA ALA A 47 1.55 -6.62 2.10
C ALA A 47 0.25 -7.41 2.30
N PHE A 48 -0.47 -7.65 1.22
CA PHE A 48 -1.67 -8.47 1.20
C PHE A 48 -1.49 -9.64 0.25
N ILE A 49 -1.94 -10.82 0.65
CA ILE A 49 -1.87 -12.04 -0.14
C ILE A 49 -3.29 -12.59 -0.30
N ILE A 50 -3.65 -12.94 -1.53
CA ILE A 50 -4.90 -13.66 -1.83
C ILE A 50 -4.56 -15.14 -2.03
N LEU A 51 -5.07 -15.98 -1.13
CA LEU A 51 -4.90 -17.44 -1.21
C LEU A 51 -6.19 -18.09 -1.68
N ARG A 52 -6.06 -19.15 -2.49
CA ARG A 52 -7.17 -20.01 -2.89
C ARG A 52 -6.89 -21.45 -2.48
N GLY A 53 -7.93 -22.13 -2.02
CA GLY A 53 -7.83 -23.53 -1.62
C GLY A 53 -8.51 -23.82 -0.30
N ASP A 54 -8.81 -25.10 -0.09
CA ASP A 54 -9.45 -25.54 1.13
C ASP A 54 -8.44 -25.51 2.30
N GLY A 55 -8.89 -24.95 3.42
CA GLY A 55 -8.05 -24.77 4.61
C GLY A 55 -6.99 -23.68 4.50
N SER A 56 -7.02 -22.83 3.46
CA SER A 56 -6.00 -21.79 3.27
C SER A 56 -5.95 -20.77 4.41
N ASN A 57 -7.10 -20.48 5.04
CA ASN A 57 -7.20 -19.61 6.19
C ASN A 57 -6.41 -20.15 7.38
N GLU A 58 -6.69 -21.39 7.78
CA GLU A 58 -6.10 -22.02 8.95
C GLU A 58 -4.59 -22.25 8.76
N LYS A 59 -4.19 -22.69 7.56
CA LYS A 59 -2.77 -22.88 7.21
C LYS A 59 -1.99 -21.55 7.23
N ALA A 60 -2.57 -20.47 6.69
CA ALA A 60 -1.91 -19.18 6.71
C ALA A 60 -1.69 -18.68 8.14
N LEU A 61 -2.69 -18.82 9.01
CA LEU A 61 -2.58 -18.43 10.43
C LEU A 61 -1.49 -19.21 11.18
N GLN A 62 -1.24 -20.47 10.81
CA GLN A 62 -0.17 -21.26 11.41
C GLN A 62 1.24 -20.73 11.05
N LEU A 63 1.38 -19.96 9.97
CA LEU A 63 2.64 -19.33 9.62
C LEU A 63 2.93 -18.06 10.43
N ASN A 64 2.01 -17.60 11.27
CA ASN A 64 2.24 -16.42 12.09
C ASN A 64 3.46 -16.59 13.02
N GLY A 65 4.43 -15.70 12.89
CA GLY A 65 5.70 -15.71 13.63
C GLY A 65 6.79 -16.60 13.05
N SER A 66 6.52 -17.29 11.93
CA SER A 66 7.54 -18.14 11.26
C SER A 66 8.53 -17.32 10.45
N ASP A 67 9.74 -17.87 10.25
CA ASP A 67 10.76 -17.27 9.40
C ASP A 67 10.39 -17.40 7.92
N ALA A 68 10.49 -16.30 7.18
CA ALA A 68 10.31 -16.24 5.74
C ALA A 68 11.51 -15.54 5.09
N GLY A 69 12.70 -16.13 5.17
CA GLY A 69 13.90 -15.59 4.54
C GLY A 69 14.77 -14.75 5.48
N GLY A 70 14.80 -15.09 6.76
CA GLY A 70 15.58 -14.36 7.78
C GLY A 70 14.80 -13.27 8.51
N TRP A 71 13.48 -13.20 8.32
CA TRP A 71 12.57 -12.34 9.06
C TRP A 71 11.30 -13.07 9.43
N ASN A 72 10.71 -12.70 10.57
CA ASN A 72 9.49 -13.34 11.06
C ASN A 72 8.25 -12.64 10.49
N VAL A 73 7.36 -13.40 9.85
CA VAL A 73 6.11 -12.86 9.31
C VAL A 73 5.07 -12.68 10.40
N LEU A 74 4.38 -11.54 10.40
CA LEU A 74 3.17 -11.33 11.19
C LEU A 74 1.96 -11.49 10.27
N VAL A 75 1.13 -12.49 10.55
CA VAL A 75 0.01 -12.90 9.70
C VAL A 75 -1.31 -12.55 10.35
N LYS A 76 -2.18 -11.85 9.61
CA LYS A 76 -3.55 -11.53 10.03
C LYS A 76 -4.50 -11.80 8.89
N VAL A 77 -5.57 -12.55 9.14
CA VAL A 77 -6.63 -12.74 8.16
C VAL A 77 -7.54 -11.51 8.19
N THR A 78 -7.83 -10.98 7.02
CA THR A 78 -8.63 -9.77 6.86
C THR A 78 -9.76 -10.04 5.87
N PRO A 79 -10.94 -9.43 6.04
CA PRO A 79 -11.90 -9.42 4.95
C PRO A 79 -11.23 -8.84 3.69
N GLU A 80 -11.56 -9.42 2.54
CA GLU A 80 -11.35 -8.71 1.28
C GLU A 80 -12.17 -7.42 1.36
N ASP A 81 -11.54 -6.28 1.06
CA ASP A 81 -12.28 -5.05 0.90
C ASP A 81 -13.23 -5.31 -0.28
N ASP A 82 -14.54 -5.30 -0.05
CA ASP A 82 -15.51 -5.47 -1.12
C ASP A 82 -15.35 -4.33 -2.14
N GLU A 83 -15.76 -4.57 -3.39
CA GLU A 83 -15.58 -3.60 -4.48
C GLU A 83 -16.18 -2.23 -4.15
N GLU A 84 -17.24 -2.18 -3.34
CA GLU A 84 -17.87 -0.95 -2.89
C GLU A 84 -17.01 -0.22 -1.84
N THR A 85 -16.43 -0.93 -0.88
CA THR A 85 -15.45 -0.39 0.07
C THR A 85 -14.21 0.16 -0.65
N GLN A 86 -13.70 -0.55 -1.66
CA GLN A 86 -12.58 -0.07 -2.48
C GLN A 86 -12.97 1.18 -3.28
N ARG A 87 -14.16 1.19 -3.89
CA ARG A 87 -14.70 2.35 -4.62
C ARG A 87 -14.88 3.55 -3.70
N TYR A 88 -15.42 3.35 -2.51
CA TYR A 88 -15.62 4.40 -1.52
C TYR A 88 -14.29 4.94 -1.00
N ALA A 89 -13.32 4.07 -0.69
CA ALA A 89 -11.97 4.46 -0.30
C ALA A 89 -11.26 5.25 -1.40
N ALA A 90 -11.36 4.82 -2.67
CA ALA A 90 -10.81 5.56 -3.80
C ALA A 90 -11.50 6.92 -3.99
N THR A 91 -12.81 6.98 -3.77
CA THR A 91 -13.60 8.23 -3.81
C THR A 91 -13.18 9.18 -2.70
N LEU A 92 -13.11 8.71 -1.46
CA LEU A 92 -12.59 9.47 -0.31
C LEU A 92 -11.14 9.92 -0.52
N HIS A 93 -10.29 9.08 -1.09
CA HIS A 93 -8.88 9.45 -1.32
C HIS A 93 -8.78 10.56 -2.37
N ARG A 94 -9.61 10.52 -3.42
CA ARG A 94 -9.79 11.63 -4.36
C ARG A 94 -10.32 12.88 -3.64
N GLU A 95 -11.34 12.76 -2.81
CA GLU A 95 -11.97 13.90 -2.11
C GLU A 95 -11.07 14.53 -1.04
N THR A 96 -10.18 13.76 -0.40
CA THR A 96 -9.24 14.26 0.61
C THR A 96 -7.94 14.80 0.01
N TYR A 97 -7.47 14.24 -1.11
CA TYR A 97 -6.42 14.85 -1.94
C TYR A 97 -6.87 16.22 -2.47
N TYR A 98 -8.14 16.33 -2.85
CA TYR A 98 -8.81 17.58 -3.16
C TYR A 98 -9.65 18.11 -1.99
N ASP A 99 -9.05 18.35 -0.82
CA ASP A 99 -9.46 19.56 -0.11
C ASP A 99 -9.10 20.73 -1.02
N THR A 100 -10.01 21.01 -1.95
CA THR A 100 -9.88 22.00 -3.00
C THR A 100 -9.59 23.35 -2.39
N ARG A 101 -10.04 23.62 -1.15
CA ARG A 101 -9.70 24.86 -0.46
C ARG A 101 -8.22 24.91 -0.11
N LEU A 102 -7.64 23.81 0.37
CA LEU A 102 -6.23 23.73 0.75
C LEU A 102 -5.30 23.67 -0.48
N LEU A 103 -5.64 22.90 -1.50
CA LEU A 103 -4.90 22.87 -2.77
C LEU A 103 -5.00 24.21 -3.52
N MET A 104 -6.17 24.86 -3.57
CA MET A 104 -6.31 26.20 -4.17
C MET A 104 -5.54 27.25 -3.37
N TYR A 105 -5.52 27.16 -2.04
CA TYR A 105 -4.75 28.06 -1.19
C TYR A 105 -3.23 27.89 -1.38
N ILE A 106 -2.74 26.66 -1.49
CA ILE A 106 -1.31 26.40 -1.77
C ILE A 106 -0.93 26.86 -3.18
N LEU A 107 -1.81 26.65 -4.17
CA LEU A 107 -1.61 27.13 -5.54
C LEU A 107 -1.64 28.66 -5.63
N SER A 108 -2.55 29.34 -4.92
CA SER A 108 -2.62 30.81 -4.90
C SER A 108 -1.38 31.43 -4.28
N ILE A 109 -0.87 30.84 -3.19
CA ILE A 109 0.39 31.29 -2.57
C ILE A 109 1.57 31.09 -3.53
N LYS A 110 1.61 29.97 -4.27
CA LYS A 110 2.67 29.72 -5.26
C LYS A 110 2.62 30.71 -6.42
N THR A 111 1.45 30.98 -7.00
CA THR A 111 1.31 31.95 -8.09
C THR A 111 1.61 33.38 -7.65
N GLU A 112 1.20 33.79 -6.45
CA GLU A 112 1.54 35.10 -5.90
C GLU A 112 3.03 35.26 -5.62
N LYS A 113 3.69 34.23 -5.08
CA LYS A 113 5.15 34.24 -4.87
C LYS A 113 5.91 34.29 -6.20
N ILE A 114 5.53 33.50 -7.20
CA ILE A 114 6.15 33.51 -8.53
C ILE A 114 5.95 34.88 -9.21
N ARG A 115 4.74 35.45 -9.15
CA ARG A 115 4.46 36.79 -9.70
C ARG A 115 5.28 37.88 -9.00
N ARG A 116 5.51 37.75 -7.70
CA ARG A 116 6.33 38.69 -6.92
C ARG A 116 7.83 38.53 -7.20
N CYS A 117 8.33 37.33 -7.45
CA CYS A 117 9.70 37.11 -7.93
C CYS A 117 9.91 37.74 -9.32
N TYR A 118 8.98 37.52 -10.26
CA TYR A 118 9.05 38.09 -11.61
C TYR A 118 8.98 39.63 -11.60
N LEU A 119 8.10 40.21 -10.78
CA LEU A 119 8.02 41.68 -10.60
C LEU A 119 9.24 42.28 -9.89
N MET A 120 9.99 41.49 -9.13
CA MET A 120 11.26 41.93 -8.55
C MET A 120 12.40 41.83 -9.57
N GLU A 121 12.45 40.80 -10.41
CA GLU A 121 13.48 40.65 -11.46
C GLU A 121 13.36 41.73 -12.56
N VAL A 122 12.14 42.12 -12.95
CA VAL A 122 11.91 43.22 -13.94
C VAL A 122 12.28 44.60 -13.38
N LYS A 123 12.51 44.74 -12.07
CA LYS A 123 12.93 45.99 -11.41
C LYS A 123 14.46 46.18 -11.34
N TRP A 124 15.26 45.32 -11.96
CA TRP A 124 16.73 45.39 -11.94
C TRP A 124 17.38 45.71 -13.30
N GLU A 125 16.63 46.18 -14.31
CA GLU A 125 17.17 46.54 -15.63
C GLU A 125 17.00 48.03 -16.03
N ASP A 126 16.97 48.97 -15.06
CA ASP A 126 17.11 50.42 -15.32
C ASP A 126 18.24 51.05 -14.47
#